data_AF-A0A9K3HJP5-F1
#
_entry.id   AF-A0A9K3HJP5-F1
#
_cell.length_a   1.000
_cell.length_b   1.000
_cell.length_c   1.000
_cell.angle_alpha   90.00
_cell.angle_beta   90.00
_cell.angle_gamma   90.00
#
_symmetry.space_group_name_H-M   'P 1'
#
loop_
_entity.id
_entity.type
_entity.pdbx_description
1 polymer ?
#
loop_
_entity_poly.entity_id
_entity_poly.type
_entity_poly.pdbx_seq_one_letter_code
_entity_poly.pdbx_strand_id
1 'polypeptide(L)'
;MEEEMVRMSNIMPVELAIKRELEYRKKMEALKYQHQNDFKPLISAQGPVFESQTPVDRKRKLQPFNEQCSRTLQSSRSSRPSSSRFVCVVCRIAFATAYHLKVHGETSAHKNKLCDSRRGGKAMSNPFLCEVCDIMCSSGRVMEFHVAGIKHATCLREFEDAKRERIYGNYVSNYN
;
A
#
# COMPACT_ATOMS: atom_id res chain seq x y z
N MET A 1 -59.03 -11.30 -30.48
CA MET A 1 -58.08 -12.05 -29.61
C MET A 1 -56.65 -11.70 -30.02
N GLU A 2 -56.34 -10.40 -30.22
CA GLU A 2 -55.05 -9.97 -30.82
C GLU A 2 -54.50 -8.68 -30.19
N GLU A 3 -55.17 -8.15 -29.16
CA GLU A 3 -54.80 -6.85 -28.55
C GLU A 3 -53.87 -6.99 -27.33
N GLU A 4 -53.53 -8.22 -26.92
CA GLU A 4 -52.68 -8.47 -25.75
C GLU A 4 -51.18 -8.68 -26.07
N MET A 5 -50.79 -8.64 -27.35
CA MET A 5 -49.39 -8.83 -27.76
C MET A 5 -48.55 -7.54 -27.85
N VAL A 6 -49.15 -6.35 -27.69
CA VAL A 6 -48.48 -5.06 -27.98
C VAL A 6 -48.00 -4.31 -26.73
N ARG A 7 -47.95 -4.94 -25.55
CA ARG A 7 -47.53 -4.25 -24.30
C ARG A 7 -46.19 -4.65 -23.70
N MET A 8 -45.38 -5.51 -24.33
CA MET A 8 -44.12 -5.98 -23.73
C MET A 8 -42.84 -5.51 -24.45
N SER A 9 -42.95 -4.55 -25.37
CA SER A 9 -41.83 -4.16 -26.25
C SER A 9 -40.69 -3.39 -25.56
N ASN A 10 -40.86 -3.00 -24.29
CA ASN A 10 -39.89 -2.20 -23.53
C ASN A 10 -39.41 -2.88 -22.24
N ILE A 11 -39.89 -4.10 -21.95
CA ILE A 11 -39.49 -4.85 -20.75
C ILE A 11 -38.41 -5.84 -21.17
N MET A 12 -37.22 -5.69 -20.60
CA MET A 12 -36.12 -6.61 -20.82
C MET A 12 -36.55 -8.02 -20.39
N PRO A 13 -36.50 -9.03 -21.27
CA PRO A 13 -36.79 -10.41 -20.88
C PRO A 13 -35.92 -10.84 -19.70
N VAL A 14 -36.51 -11.53 -18.73
CA VAL A 14 -35.85 -11.92 -17.47
C VAL A 14 -34.62 -12.79 -17.76
N GLU A 15 -34.70 -13.65 -18.76
CA GLU A 15 -33.61 -14.51 -19.22
C GLU A 15 -32.41 -13.69 -19.69
N LEU A 16 -32.66 -12.58 -20.41
CA LEU A 16 -31.62 -11.69 -20.91
C LEU A 16 -30.99 -10.87 -19.76
N ALA A 17 -31.80 -10.45 -18.78
CA ALA A 17 -31.30 -9.79 -17.58
C ALA A 17 -30.40 -10.71 -16.75
N ILE A 18 -30.83 -11.96 -16.53
CA ILE A 18 -30.03 -12.98 -15.82
C ILE A 18 -28.74 -13.27 -16.58
N LYS A 19 -28.79 -13.42 -17.91
CA LYS A 19 -27.60 -13.67 -18.73
C LYS A 19 -26.56 -12.56 -18.59
N ARG A 20 -26.98 -11.29 -18.65
CA ARG A 20 -26.09 -10.13 -18.47
C ARG A 20 -25.46 -10.08 -17.07
N GLU A 21 -26.24 -10.36 -16.04
CA GLU A 21 -25.76 -10.43 -14.66
C GLU A 21 -24.71 -11.55 -14.47
N LEU A 22 -24.94 -12.73 -15.04
CA LEU A 22 -23.99 -13.84 -15.01
C LEU A 22 -22.70 -13.52 -15.78
N GLU A 23 -22.80 -12.91 -16.96
CA GLU A 23 -21.64 -12.45 -17.73
C GLU A 23 -20.83 -11.40 -16.97
N TYR A 24 -21.51 -10.46 -16.31
CA TYR A 24 -20.85 -9.46 -15.46
C TYR A 24 -20.11 -10.11 -14.28
N ARG A 25 -20.75 -11.05 -13.56
CA ARG A 25 -20.11 -11.81 -12.47
C ARG A 25 -18.89 -12.57 -12.95
N LYS A 26 -18.98 -13.26 -14.08
CA LYS A 26 -17.86 -14.00 -14.69
C LYS A 26 -16.71 -13.06 -15.08
N LYS A 27 -17.01 -11.88 -15.63
CA LYS A 27 -15.99 -10.88 -15.98
C LYS A 27 -15.31 -10.28 -14.75
N MET A 28 -16.07 -9.99 -13.69
CA MET A 28 -15.54 -9.54 -12.41
C MET A 28 -14.66 -10.59 -11.75
N GLU A 29 -15.08 -11.86 -11.82
CA GLU A 29 -14.29 -12.99 -11.35
C GLU A 29 -13.00 -13.15 -12.17
N ALA A 30 -13.07 -13.05 -13.50
CA ALA A 30 -11.89 -13.07 -14.37
C ALA A 30 -10.90 -11.93 -14.05
N LEU A 31 -11.38 -10.71 -13.78
CA LEU A 31 -10.52 -9.59 -13.35
C LEU A 31 -9.93 -9.81 -11.96
N LYS A 32 -10.70 -10.40 -11.03
CA LYS A 32 -10.21 -10.81 -9.71
C LYS A 32 -9.14 -11.88 -9.82
N TYR A 33 -9.31 -12.85 -10.73
CA TYR A 33 -8.31 -13.86 -11.06
C TYR A 33 -7.12 -13.28 -11.82
N GLN A 34 -7.29 -12.29 -12.69
CA GLN A 34 -6.19 -11.61 -13.39
C GLN A 34 -5.29 -10.89 -12.38
N HIS A 35 -5.89 -10.14 -11.45
CA HIS A 35 -5.17 -9.58 -10.31
C HIS A 35 -4.55 -10.67 -9.40
N GLN A 36 -5.02 -11.92 -9.42
CA GLN A 36 -4.41 -13.04 -8.70
C GLN A 36 -3.31 -13.75 -9.51
N ASN A 37 -3.42 -13.78 -10.83
CA ASN A 37 -2.47 -14.41 -11.76
C ASN A 37 -1.21 -13.55 -11.94
N ASP A 38 -1.33 -12.22 -11.80
CA ASP A 38 -0.18 -11.32 -11.67
C ASP A 38 0.65 -11.59 -10.38
N PHE A 39 0.13 -12.42 -9.45
CA PHE A 39 0.85 -12.88 -8.24
C PHE A 39 1.22 -14.37 -8.26
N LYS A 40 1.20 -15.08 -9.40
CA LYS A 40 1.77 -16.42 -9.46
C LYS A 40 3.28 -16.33 -9.74
N PRO A 41 4.17 -16.72 -8.81
CA PRO A 41 5.61 -16.73 -9.07
C PRO A 41 5.90 -17.84 -10.08
N LEU A 42 6.39 -17.47 -11.27
CA LEU A 42 7.08 -18.41 -12.13
C LEU A 42 8.41 -18.77 -11.45
N ILE A 43 8.47 -19.96 -10.86
CA ILE A 43 9.74 -20.60 -10.51
C ILE A 43 10.02 -21.71 -11.53
N SER A 44 11.21 -21.56 -12.13
CA SER A 44 12.14 -22.59 -12.63
C SER A 44 11.91 -23.22 -14.00
N ALA A 45 12.78 -22.84 -14.93
CA ALA A 45 13.69 -23.81 -15.57
C ALA A 45 14.98 -23.11 -16.01
N GLN A 46 16.10 -23.78 -15.81
CA GLN A 46 17.46 -23.35 -16.14
C GLN A 46 17.70 -23.34 -17.66
N GLY A 47 18.48 -22.39 -18.16
CA GLY A 47 18.96 -22.36 -19.56
C GLY A 47 19.61 -21.02 -19.93
N PRO A 48 20.59 -20.99 -20.85
CA PRO A 48 21.85 -20.27 -20.65
C PRO A 48 21.87 -18.80 -21.12
N VAL A 49 22.88 -18.12 -20.58
CA VAL A 49 23.39 -16.78 -20.86
C VAL A 49 23.35 -16.41 -22.34
N PHE A 50 22.81 -15.22 -22.64
CA PHE A 50 23.32 -14.41 -23.75
C PHE A 50 23.33 -12.93 -23.33
N GLU A 51 24.53 -12.38 -23.28
CA GLU A 51 24.79 -10.96 -23.16
C GLU A 51 24.19 -10.23 -24.36
N SER A 52 23.54 -9.09 -24.11
CA SER A 52 23.44 -8.02 -25.10
C SER A 52 23.26 -6.70 -24.37
N GLN A 53 24.38 -5.99 -24.27
CA GLN A 53 24.43 -4.57 -23.96
C GLN A 53 23.74 -3.79 -25.08
N THR A 54 22.92 -2.80 -24.75
CA THR A 54 23.09 -1.42 -25.24
C THR A 54 22.11 -0.45 -24.56
N PRO A 55 22.50 0.84 -24.45
CA PRO A 55 21.91 1.80 -23.53
C PRO A 55 20.82 2.62 -24.21
N VAL A 56 19.75 2.95 -23.48
CA VAL A 56 18.82 3.98 -23.92
C VAL A 56 18.46 4.89 -22.77
N ASP A 57 19.12 6.05 -22.77
CA ASP A 57 18.80 7.25 -22.02
C ASP A 57 17.32 7.59 -22.11
N ARG A 58 16.62 7.56 -20.97
CA ARG A 58 15.40 8.36 -20.77
C ARG A 58 15.44 9.06 -19.43
N LYS A 59 16.18 10.16 -19.42
CA LYS A 59 15.97 11.32 -18.54
C LYS A 59 14.48 11.67 -18.52
N ARG A 60 13.80 11.46 -17.39
CA ARG A 60 12.60 12.23 -17.05
C ARG A 60 12.90 13.06 -15.81
N LYS A 61 13.11 14.34 -16.09
CA LYS A 61 13.08 15.52 -15.21
C LYS A 61 12.21 15.29 -13.97
N LEU A 62 12.84 15.02 -12.83
CA LEU A 62 12.26 15.36 -11.53
C LEU A 62 12.44 16.86 -11.37
N GLN A 63 11.34 17.61 -11.39
CA GLN A 63 11.33 18.97 -10.87
C GLN A 63 10.74 18.99 -9.46
N PRO A 64 11.25 19.89 -8.60
CA PRO A 64 11.08 19.83 -7.17
C PRO A 64 9.78 20.55 -6.78
N PHE A 65 8.85 19.83 -6.17
CA PHE A 65 7.63 20.46 -5.66
C PHE A 65 7.67 20.57 -4.13
N ASN A 66 8.14 21.75 -3.75
CA ASN A 66 7.97 22.56 -2.54
C ASN A 66 8.12 21.94 -1.14
N GLU A 67 8.97 22.66 -0.40
CA GLU A 67 9.11 22.65 1.04
C GLU A 67 7.85 23.23 1.68
N GLN A 68 7.07 22.40 2.39
CA GLN A 68 6.50 22.75 3.69
C GLN A 68 5.72 21.57 4.28
N CYS A 69 6.40 20.76 5.10
CA CYS A 69 5.84 20.38 6.40
C CYS A 69 6.93 19.94 7.37
N SER A 70 7.90 20.83 7.60
CA SER A 70 8.73 20.79 8.80
C SER A 70 7.88 21.25 9.98
N ARG A 71 7.03 20.38 10.53
CA ARG A 71 6.46 20.59 11.86
C ARG A 71 6.78 19.38 12.74
N THR A 72 7.96 19.48 13.34
CA THR A 72 8.24 19.17 14.75
C THR A 72 7.06 18.51 15.49
N LEU A 73 7.08 17.18 15.56
CA LEU A 73 6.35 16.45 16.60
C LEU A 73 7.22 16.46 17.86
N GLN A 74 7.12 17.55 18.64
CA GLN A 74 7.68 17.58 19.99
C GLN A 74 6.65 17.00 20.99
N SER A 75 6.96 15.78 21.42
CA SER A 75 7.04 15.35 22.83
C SER A 75 5.78 15.31 23.72
N SER A 76 5.45 14.12 24.22
CA SER A 76 5.10 13.82 25.62
C SER A 76 5.21 12.30 25.85
N ARG A 77 5.82 11.90 26.96
CA ARG A 77 6.60 10.66 27.13
C ARG A 77 5.79 9.46 27.67
N SER A 78 6.08 8.28 27.14
CA SER A 78 6.19 7.04 27.91
C SER A 78 7.03 6.03 27.12
N SER A 79 8.20 5.67 27.67
CA SER A 79 9.08 4.52 27.33
C SER A 79 9.08 4.02 25.88
N ARG A 80 10.21 4.23 25.18
CA ARG A 80 10.58 3.54 23.93
C ARG A 80 10.14 2.06 23.94
N PRO A 81 9.77 1.55 22.76
CA PRO A 81 10.75 0.73 22.08
C PRO A 81 11.11 1.30 20.72
N SER A 82 12.41 1.19 20.44
CA SER A 82 13.19 1.57 19.27
C SER A 82 12.81 0.82 17.98
N SER A 83 11.54 0.44 17.82
CA SER A 83 11.07 -0.48 16.78
C SER A 83 9.68 -0.17 16.22
N SER A 84 9.05 0.96 16.58
CA SER A 84 7.89 1.43 15.84
C SER A 84 8.34 1.91 14.46
N ARG A 85 7.83 1.27 13.40
CA ARG A 85 8.20 1.54 11.98
C ARG A 85 6.99 1.86 11.11
N PHE A 86 5.79 1.78 11.71
CA PHE A 86 4.52 1.87 10.99
C PHE A 86 3.67 2.96 11.63
N VAL A 87 3.26 3.95 10.86
CA VAL A 87 2.53 5.12 11.37
C VAL A 87 1.22 5.29 10.63
N CYS A 88 0.15 5.57 11.38
CA CYS A 88 -1.08 6.10 10.83
C CYS A 88 -1.03 7.62 10.89
N VAL A 89 -0.92 8.30 9.76
CA VAL A 89 -0.77 9.77 9.71
C VAL A 89 -2.07 10.51 10.07
N VAL A 90 -3.21 9.83 9.93
CA VAL A 90 -4.54 10.36 10.24
C VAL A 90 -4.77 10.39 11.75
N CYS A 91 -4.38 9.31 12.43
CA CYS A 91 -4.52 9.19 13.88
C CYS A 91 -3.28 9.68 14.64
N ARG A 92 -2.14 9.85 13.94
CA ARG A 92 -0.81 10.12 14.50
C ARG A 92 -0.38 9.09 15.57
N ILE A 93 -0.66 7.81 15.29
CA ILE A 93 -0.30 6.69 16.16
C ILE A 93 0.73 5.83 15.43
N ALA A 94 1.77 5.43 16.14
CA ALA A 94 2.81 4.53 15.64
C ALA A 94 2.64 3.12 16.22
N PHE A 95 3.00 2.11 15.43
CA PHE A 95 2.87 0.70 15.77
C PHE A 95 4.20 -0.01 15.54
N ALA A 96 4.47 -0.99 16.41
CA ALA A 96 5.65 -1.86 16.31
C ALA A 96 5.54 -2.84 15.15
N THR A 97 4.33 -3.29 14.81
CA THR A 97 4.08 -4.27 13.76
C THR A 97 3.03 -3.79 12.76
N ALA A 98 3.16 -4.23 11.51
CA ALA A 98 2.18 -3.95 10.46
C ALA A 98 0.81 -4.58 10.78
N TYR A 99 0.78 -5.66 11.54
CA TYR A 99 -0.46 -6.30 12.00
C TYR A 99 -1.31 -5.35 12.86
N HIS A 100 -0.72 -4.72 13.89
CA HIS A 100 -1.48 -3.78 14.72
C HIS A 100 -1.94 -2.55 13.94
N LEU A 101 -1.15 -2.10 12.96
CA LEU A 101 -1.55 -1.02 12.05
C LEU A 101 -2.75 -1.43 11.18
N LYS A 102 -2.78 -2.68 10.68
CA LYS A 102 -3.89 -3.24 9.91
C LYS A 102 -5.16 -3.29 10.74
N VAL A 103 -5.09 -3.88 11.94
CA VAL A 103 -6.23 -3.94 12.87
C VAL A 103 -6.70 -2.52 13.22
N HIS A 104 -5.78 -1.58 13.46
CA HIS A 104 -6.13 -0.18 13.68
C HIS A 104 -6.93 0.42 12.52
N GLY A 105 -6.52 0.17 11.27
CA GLY A 105 -7.22 0.62 10.07
C GLY A 105 -8.66 0.10 9.94
N GLU A 106 -8.97 -1.04 10.56
CA GLU A 106 -10.29 -1.66 10.54
C GLU A 106 -11.24 -1.08 11.60
N THR A 107 -10.70 -0.39 12.62
CA THR A 107 -11.49 0.19 13.71
C THR A 107 -12.46 1.27 13.23
N SER A 108 -13.64 1.33 13.85
CA SER A 108 -14.63 2.37 13.62
C SER A 108 -14.08 3.76 13.96
N ALA A 109 -13.25 3.88 14.99
CA ALA A 109 -12.59 5.12 15.37
C ALA A 109 -11.70 5.67 14.25
N HIS A 110 -10.92 4.83 13.58
CA HIS A 110 -10.12 5.24 12.43
C HIS A 110 -11.01 5.63 11.24
N LYS A 111 -12.03 4.83 10.94
CA LYS A 111 -12.99 5.11 9.84
C LYS A 111 -13.70 6.45 10.00
N ASN A 112 -14.12 6.79 11.23
CA ASN A 112 -14.74 8.07 11.53
C ASN A 112 -13.74 9.23 11.33
N LYS A 113 -12.54 9.13 11.90
CA LYS A 113 -11.47 10.15 11.73
C LYS A 113 -11.07 10.34 10.27
N LEU A 114 -11.03 9.26 9.49
CA LEU A 114 -10.81 9.32 8.04
C LEU A 114 -11.93 10.07 7.32
N CYS A 115 -13.19 9.80 7.70
CA CYS A 115 -14.35 10.48 7.13
C CYS A 115 -14.33 11.98 7.44
N ASP A 116 -14.02 12.34 8.69
CA ASP A 116 -13.95 13.73 9.12
C ASP A 116 -12.81 14.49 8.41
N SER A 117 -11.65 13.85 8.21
CA SER A 117 -10.56 14.44 7.44
C SER A 117 -10.92 14.75 5.99
N ARG A 118 -11.85 14.00 5.39
CA ARG A 118 -12.33 14.27 4.01
C ARG A 118 -13.19 15.52 3.94
N ARG A 119 -13.99 15.82 4.98
CA ARG A 119 -14.84 17.03 5.03
C ARG A 119 -14.01 18.32 5.11
N GLY A 120 -12.82 18.26 5.71
CA GLY A 120 -11.87 19.37 5.80
C GLY A 120 -11.02 19.60 4.55
N GLY A 121 -11.34 19.00 3.39
CA GLY A 121 -10.63 19.23 2.13
C GLY A 121 -9.29 18.51 1.97
N LYS A 122 -8.84 17.75 2.98
CA LYS A 122 -7.62 16.91 2.89
C LYS A 122 -8.01 15.44 2.69
N ALA A 123 -8.24 15.08 1.41
CA ALA A 123 -8.42 13.68 1.03
C ALA A 123 -7.08 12.93 1.18
N MET A 124 -6.89 12.26 2.32
CA MET A 124 -5.73 11.38 2.53
C MET A 124 -6.01 10.03 1.88
N SER A 125 -5.52 9.85 0.65
CA SER A 125 -5.63 8.58 -0.09
C SER A 125 -4.79 7.47 0.52
N ASN A 126 -3.68 7.85 1.18
CA ASN A 126 -2.71 6.92 1.77
C ASN A 126 -2.50 7.24 3.26
N PRO A 127 -3.27 6.64 4.18
CA PRO A 127 -3.23 6.99 5.60
C PRO A 127 -2.10 6.31 6.38
N PHE A 128 -1.37 5.37 5.77
CA PHE A 128 -0.37 4.55 6.45
C PHE A 128 1.03 4.84 5.90
N LEU A 129 2.03 4.91 6.77
CA LEU A 129 3.43 5.21 6.45
C LEU A 129 4.35 4.11 7.02
N CYS A 130 5.29 3.66 6.21
CA CYS A 130 6.43 2.85 6.64
C CYS A 130 7.67 3.75 6.76
N GLU A 131 8.22 3.91 7.96
CA GLU A 131 9.38 4.78 8.22
C GLU A 131 10.72 4.15 7.78
N VAL A 132 10.75 2.85 7.49
CA VAL A 132 11.96 2.18 6.99
C VAL A 132 12.18 2.48 5.51
N CYS A 133 11.08 2.55 4.76
CA CYS A 133 11.12 2.74 3.31
C CYS A 133 10.61 4.11 2.88
N ASP A 134 10.09 4.92 3.80
CA ASP A 134 9.38 6.18 3.55
C ASP A 134 8.26 6.05 2.49
N ILE A 135 7.53 4.93 2.53
CA ILE A 135 6.45 4.63 1.59
C ILE A 135 5.10 4.81 2.28
N MET A 136 4.20 5.53 1.60
CA MET A 136 2.80 5.65 2.01
C MET A 136 1.96 4.53 1.38
N CYS A 137 1.16 3.84 2.19
CA CYS A 137 0.23 2.80 1.78
C CYS A 137 -1.23 3.24 1.93
N SER A 138 -2.05 2.82 0.98
CA SER A 138 -3.49 3.10 0.93
C SER A 138 -4.31 2.33 1.98
N SER A 139 -3.85 1.14 2.36
CA SER A 139 -4.55 0.28 3.32
C SER A 139 -3.58 -0.56 4.16
N GLY A 140 -4.06 -1.07 5.29
CA GLY A 140 -3.29 -1.98 6.14
C GLY A 140 -2.90 -3.28 5.42
N ARG A 141 -3.75 -3.76 4.50
CA ARG A 141 -3.46 -4.92 3.66
C ARG A 141 -2.30 -4.66 2.69
N VAL A 142 -2.26 -3.48 2.07
CA VAL A 142 -1.13 -3.09 1.20
C VAL A 142 0.15 -2.96 2.02
N MET A 143 0.06 -2.46 3.26
CA MET A 143 1.19 -2.40 4.17
C MET A 143 1.73 -3.79 4.53
N GLU A 144 0.85 -4.77 4.77
CA GLU A 144 1.23 -6.17 5.04
C GLU A 144 2.01 -6.78 3.87
N PHE A 145 1.55 -6.58 2.63
CA PHE A 145 2.28 -7.00 1.44
C PHE A 145 3.59 -6.24 1.24
N HIS A 146 3.62 -4.94 1.54
CA HIS A 146 4.83 -4.14 1.47
C HIS A 146 5.92 -4.71 2.38
N VAL A 147 5.58 -5.05 3.63
CA VAL A 147 6.50 -5.61 4.62
C VAL A 147 7.00 -7.00 4.23
N ALA A 148 6.16 -7.81 3.60
CA ALA A 148 6.55 -9.12 3.09
C ALA A 148 7.44 -9.05 1.82
N GLY A 149 7.62 -7.87 1.23
CA GLY A 149 8.34 -7.68 -0.02
C GLY A 149 9.87 -7.64 0.15
N ILE A 150 10.59 -8.10 -0.88
CA ILE A 150 12.06 -8.10 -0.93
C ILE A 150 12.63 -6.68 -0.72
N LYS A 151 11.99 -5.66 -1.29
CA LYS A 151 12.42 -4.26 -1.14
C LYS A 151 12.46 -3.82 0.32
N HIS A 152 11.42 -4.16 1.08
CA HIS A 152 11.37 -3.84 2.49
C HIS A 152 12.44 -4.60 3.28
N ALA A 153 12.63 -5.89 3.01
CA ALA A 153 13.66 -6.70 3.66
C ALA A 153 15.08 -6.14 3.42
N THR A 154 15.40 -5.70 2.20
CA THR A 154 16.69 -5.08 1.88
C THR A 154 16.87 -3.76 2.62
N CYS A 155 15.88 -2.86 2.56
CA CYS A 155 15.93 -1.58 3.29
C CYS A 155 16.03 -1.78 4.80
N LEU A 156 15.32 -2.77 5.37
CA LEU A 156 15.42 -3.10 6.78
C LEU A 156 16.83 -3.49 7.19
N ARG A 157 17.48 -4.36 6.41
CA ARG A 157 18.85 -4.81 6.68
C ARG A 157 19.82 -3.63 6.66
N GLU A 158 19.76 -2.80 5.61
CA GLU A 158 20.59 -1.61 5.50
C GLU A 158 20.36 -0.62 6.65
N PHE A 159 19.11 -0.43 7.05
CA PHE A 159 18.75 0.42 8.18
C PHE A 159 19.30 -0.12 9.51
N GLU A 160 19.24 -1.44 9.72
CA GLU A 160 19.81 -2.07 10.91
C GLU A 160 21.34 -2.03 10.92
N ASP A 161 21.99 -2.26 9.78
CA ASP A 161 23.44 -2.22 9.64
C ASP A 161 23.95 -0.80 9.88
N ALA A 162 23.33 0.22 9.26
CA ALA A 162 23.64 1.63 9.55
C ALA A 162 23.41 2.00 11.02
N LYS A 163 22.41 1.40 11.68
CA LYS A 163 22.18 1.59 13.11
C LYS A 163 23.27 0.93 13.97
N ARG A 164 23.77 -0.26 13.58
CA ARG A 164 24.88 -0.95 14.26
C ARG A 164 26.18 -0.16 14.15
N GLU A 165 26.52 0.32 12.95
CA GLU A 165 27.73 1.12 12.72
C GLU A 165 27.74 2.41 13.56
N ARG A 166 26.59 3.10 13.69
CA ARG A 166 26.48 4.27 14.57
C ARG A 166 26.70 3.95 16.04
N ILE A 167 26.23 2.80 16.52
CA ILE A 167 26.42 2.38 17.91
C ILE A 167 27.91 2.09 18.15
N TYR A 168 28.56 1.38 17.21
CA TYR A 168 29.98 1.05 17.31
C TYR A 168 30.86 2.30 17.24
N GLY A 169 30.60 3.23 16.31
CA GLY A 169 31.33 4.51 16.21
C GLY A 169 31.17 5.41 17.44
N ASN A 170 29.98 5.45 18.04
CA ASN A 170 29.75 6.16 19.31
C ASN A 170 30.48 5.51 20.49
N TYR A 171 30.62 4.19 20.50
CA TYR A 171 31.37 3.48 21.54
C TYR A 171 32.87 3.82 21.44
N VAL A 172 33.46 3.76 20.24
CA VAL A 172 34.87 4.07 20.01
C VAL A 172 35.21 5.55 20.30
N SER A 173 34.28 6.47 20.02
CA SER A 173 34.46 7.91 20.26
C SER A 173 34.33 8.32 21.73
N ASN A 174 33.77 7.47 22.61
CA ASN A 174 33.65 7.76 24.05
C ASN A 174 34.87 7.30 24.87
N TYR A 175 35.82 6.59 24.25
CA TYR A 175 37.02 6.05 24.91
C TYR A 175 38.34 6.63 24.37
N ASN A 176 38.28 7.70 23.56
CA ASN A 176 39.41 8.57 23.22
C ASN A 176 39.15 9.98 23.76
#